data_AF-A0A100IIS8-F1
#
_entry.id   AF-A0A100IIS8-F1
#
_cell.length_a   1.000
_cell.length_b   1.000
_cell.length_c   1.000
_cell.angle_alpha   90.00
_cell.angle_beta   90.00
_cell.angle_gamma   90.00
#
_symmetry.space_group_name_H-M   'P 1'
#
loop_
_entity.id
_entity.type
_entity.pdbx_description
1 polymer ?
#
loop_
_entity_poly.entity_id
_entity_poly.type
_entity_poly.pdbx_seq_one_letter_code
_entity_poly.pdbx_strand_id
1 'polypeptide(L)'
;MPSDNGMVRQVLDKLYEHVLEIKDSVPDDGHIDLHDLENVEHMMEFDFEHLDKELVPPIYFEPMQSAELKMYPPDPVHARRMFNIDEEQTHDGLPVSTSSRCRQISKVISIHATGKAMSHQNLQVVVQPDTTFFLEANLARPYGRTGLWTNPLAVEPKPVNGNECPHIALHLVDRTEARENSILFSEFSTLVKAMRGRAYQPRIDSESKRKELYERDEAGEDYRDILPRPWLLTFPDEEIFPVLLISCVLPQHARIFAACMYQGKLVIRQSKLYSFEWRDKAPVELFTRVFLSKPEDNKGETGLC
;
A
#
# COMPACT_ATOMS: atom_id res chain seq x y z
N MET A 1 -2.18 -1.44 -33.35
CA MET A 1 -2.30 -2.20 -32.08
C MET A 1 -2.33 -1.17 -30.97
N PRO A 2 -3.25 -1.23 -30.00
CA PRO A 2 -3.14 -0.40 -28.80
C PRO A 2 -1.74 -0.64 -28.20
N SER A 3 -1.06 0.40 -27.74
CA SER A 3 0.14 0.20 -26.93
C SER A 3 -0.22 -0.68 -25.73
N ASP A 4 0.67 -1.59 -25.31
CA ASP A 4 0.44 -2.50 -24.18
C ASP A 4 0.09 -1.72 -22.88
N ASN A 5 0.66 -0.53 -22.71
CA ASN A 5 0.25 0.50 -21.74
C ASN A 5 -1.25 0.85 -21.70
N GLY A 6 -1.92 0.87 -22.85
CA GLY A 6 -3.36 1.09 -22.93
C GLY A 6 -4.17 -0.09 -22.39
N MET A 7 -3.66 -1.32 -22.56
CA MET A 7 -4.29 -2.53 -22.04
C MET A 7 -4.22 -2.58 -20.51
N VAL A 8 -3.06 -2.26 -19.93
CA VAL A 8 -2.87 -2.25 -18.47
C VAL A 8 -3.85 -1.29 -17.78
N ARG A 9 -3.98 -0.06 -18.29
CA ARG A 9 -4.91 0.93 -17.76
C ARG A 9 -6.37 0.50 -17.89
N GLN A 10 -6.74 -0.12 -19.01
CA GLN A 10 -8.09 -0.66 -19.19
C GLN A 10 -8.41 -1.77 -18.18
N VAL A 11 -7.45 -2.63 -17.86
CA VAL A 11 -7.64 -3.66 -16.82
C VAL A 11 -7.81 -3.02 -15.45
N LEU A 12 -6.98 -2.04 -15.10
CA LEU A 12 -7.11 -1.31 -13.83
C LEU A 12 -8.43 -0.55 -13.71
N ASP A 13 -8.94 0.04 -14.80
CA ASP A 13 -10.26 0.69 -14.81
C ASP A 13 -11.38 -0.33 -14.59
N LYS A 14 -11.36 -1.49 -15.27
CA LYS A 14 -12.35 -2.56 -15.04
C LYS A 14 -12.35 -3.07 -13.60
N LEU A 15 -11.16 -3.29 -13.03
CA LEU A 15 -11.03 -3.72 -11.63
C LEU A 15 -11.53 -2.64 -10.67
N TYR A 16 -11.28 -1.36 -10.97
CA TYR A 16 -11.78 -0.26 -10.18
C TYR A 16 -13.30 -0.10 -10.27
N GLU A 17 -13.88 -0.24 -11.46
CA GLU A 17 -15.33 -0.31 -11.66
C GLU A 17 -15.94 -1.43 -10.83
N HIS A 18 -15.37 -2.64 -10.90
CA HIS A 18 -15.81 -3.76 -10.07
C HIS A 18 -15.75 -3.44 -8.57
N VAL A 19 -14.65 -2.85 -8.09
CA VAL A 19 -14.52 -2.39 -6.69
C VAL A 19 -15.63 -1.39 -6.32
N LEU A 20 -16.01 -0.49 -7.23
CA LEU A 20 -17.08 0.47 -6.98
C LEU A 20 -18.48 -0.18 -6.99
N GLU A 21 -18.70 -1.20 -7.84
CA GLU A 21 -19.96 -1.92 -7.95
C GLU A 21 -20.27 -2.75 -6.71
N ILE A 22 -19.28 -3.48 -6.18
CA ILE A 22 -19.49 -4.40 -5.06
C ILE A 22 -19.42 -3.74 -3.68
N LYS A 23 -18.95 -2.49 -3.59
CA LYS A 23 -18.63 -1.84 -2.30
C LYS A 23 -19.80 -1.81 -1.32
N ASP A 24 -21.03 -1.72 -1.81
CA ASP A 24 -22.25 -1.60 -0.99
C ASP A 24 -22.89 -2.97 -0.70
N SER A 25 -22.43 -4.04 -1.36
CA SER A 25 -22.90 -5.43 -1.21
C SER A 25 -21.87 -6.36 -0.57
N VAL A 26 -20.72 -5.82 -0.10
CA VAL A 26 -19.71 -6.59 0.63
C VAL A 26 -20.36 -7.26 1.86
N PRO A 27 -20.10 -8.56 2.09
CA PRO A 27 -20.55 -9.25 3.30
C PRO A 27 -20.15 -8.54 4.59
N ASP A 28 -20.93 -8.73 5.66
CA ASP A 28 -20.67 -8.09 6.96
C ASP A 28 -19.32 -8.49 7.57
N ASP A 29 -18.77 -9.65 7.19
CA ASP A 29 -17.43 -10.09 7.60
C ASP A 29 -16.30 -9.56 6.70
N GLY A 30 -16.62 -8.69 5.73
CA GLY A 30 -15.69 -7.97 4.87
C GLY A 30 -14.93 -8.82 3.85
N HIS A 31 -15.13 -10.14 3.81
CA HIS A 31 -14.42 -11.03 2.91
C HIS A 31 -15.03 -11.01 1.51
N ILE A 32 -14.17 -11.08 0.50
CA ILE A 32 -14.58 -11.20 -0.90
C ILE A 32 -13.87 -12.37 -1.56
N ASP A 33 -14.44 -12.80 -2.68
CA ASP A 33 -13.90 -13.87 -3.49
C ASP A 33 -13.44 -13.30 -4.83
N LEU A 34 -12.22 -13.67 -5.23
CA LEU A 34 -11.58 -13.17 -6.45
C LEU A 34 -11.56 -14.22 -7.57
N HIS A 35 -12.05 -15.45 -7.34
CA HIS A 35 -11.90 -16.55 -8.31
C HIS A 35 -12.55 -16.29 -9.68
N ASP A 36 -13.66 -15.52 -9.70
CA ASP A 36 -14.39 -15.18 -10.91
C ASP A 36 -13.75 -14.01 -11.69
N LEU A 37 -12.70 -13.38 -11.16
CA LEU A 37 -12.04 -12.25 -11.81
C LEU A 37 -10.94 -12.72 -12.75
N GLU A 38 -11.26 -12.81 -14.05
CA GLU A 38 -10.33 -13.28 -15.10
C GLU A 38 -8.97 -12.55 -15.15
N ASN A 39 -8.95 -11.28 -14.72
CA ASN A 39 -7.76 -10.42 -14.76
C ASN A 39 -7.01 -10.38 -13.42
N VAL A 40 -7.32 -11.27 -12.47
CA VAL A 40 -6.65 -11.32 -11.17
C VAL A 40 -6.03 -12.71 -10.97
N GLU A 41 -4.77 -12.72 -10.60
CA GLU A 41 -4.06 -13.90 -10.12
C GLU A 41 -3.71 -13.69 -8.66
N HIS A 42 -4.30 -14.48 -7.76
CA HIS A 42 -4.11 -14.33 -6.32
C HIS A 42 -3.40 -15.56 -5.75
N MET A 43 -2.16 -15.35 -5.32
CA MET A 43 -1.32 -16.35 -4.68
C MET A 43 -1.32 -16.12 -3.16
N MET A 44 -1.86 -17.08 -2.42
CA MET A 44 -1.92 -17.07 -0.97
C MET A 44 -0.73 -17.80 -0.35
N GLU A 45 -0.49 -17.57 0.93
CA GLU A 45 0.61 -18.18 1.72
C GLU A 45 2.02 -17.96 1.13
N PHE A 46 2.21 -16.85 0.42
CA PHE A 46 3.51 -16.49 -0.14
C PHE A 46 4.54 -16.18 0.96
N ASP A 47 5.74 -16.74 0.83
CA ASP A 47 6.81 -16.58 1.82
C ASP A 47 7.59 -15.27 1.60
N PHE A 48 7.27 -14.25 2.39
CA PHE A 48 8.01 -12.98 2.44
C PHE A 48 9.24 -13.03 3.37
N GLU A 49 9.45 -14.12 4.11
CA GLU A 49 10.65 -14.32 4.94
C GLU A 49 11.83 -14.79 4.07
N HIS A 50 11.55 -15.58 3.01
CA HIS A 50 12.53 -16.11 2.07
C HIS A 50 12.13 -15.84 0.61
N LEU A 51 12.47 -14.65 0.11
CA LEU A 51 12.16 -14.26 -1.26
C LEU A 51 12.95 -15.09 -2.28
N ASP A 52 12.23 -15.82 -3.13
CA ASP A 52 12.80 -16.51 -4.29
C ASP A 52 13.10 -15.50 -5.42
N LYS A 53 14.33 -15.54 -5.92
CA LYS A 53 14.81 -14.64 -6.98
C LYS A 53 14.37 -15.07 -8.38
N GLU A 54 13.91 -16.31 -8.55
CA GLU A 54 13.50 -16.86 -9.85
C GLU A 54 11.99 -16.73 -10.11
N LEU A 55 11.27 -16.00 -9.26
CA LEU A 55 9.82 -15.79 -9.39
C LEU A 55 9.44 -15.01 -10.65
N VAL A 56 8.31 -15.40 -11.25
CA VAL A 56 7.71 -14.73 -12.40
C VAL A 56 6.24 -14.37 -12.08
N PRO A 57 5.85 -13.08 -12.14
CA PRO A 57 6.74 -11.91 -12.19
C PRO A 57 7.61 -11.83 -10.92
N PRO A 58 8.77 -11.18 -10.94
CA PRO A 58 9.57 -11.03 -9.73
C PRO A 58 8.86 -10.14 -8.71
N ILE A 59 9.34 -10.15 -7.46
CA ILE A 59 8.97 -9.13 -6.49
C ILE A 59 9.76 -7.87 -6.81
N TYR A 60 9.09 -6.77 -7.15
CA TYR A 60 9.71 -5.49 -7.50
C TYR A 60 10.15 -4.67 -6.27
N PHE A 61 10.27 -5.30 -5.11
CA PHE A 61 10.61 -4.69 -3.85
C PHE A 61 11.73 -5.48 -3.19
N GLU A 62 12.86 -4.82 -2.93
CA GLU A 62 13.97 -5.39 -2.16
C GLU A 62 13.85 -4.94 -0.69
N PRO A 63 13.49 -5.83 0.26
CA PRO A 63 13.42 -5.46 1.67
C PRO A 63 14.76 -4.98 2.21
N MET A 64 14.73 -3.95 3.06
CA MET A 64 15.91 -3.48 3.78
C MET A 64 16.59 -4.63 4.52
N GLN A 65 17.92 -4.68 4.51
CA GLN A 65 18.64 -5.76 5.19
C GLN A 65 18.54 -5.62 6.71
N SER A 66 18.48 -6.76 7.42
CA SER A 66 18.38 -6.78 8.90
C SER A 66 19.53 -6.01 9.56
N ALA A 67 20.76 -6.19 9.04
CA ALA A 67 21.94 -5.50 9.54
C ALA A 67 21.85 -3.97 9.37
N GLU A 68 21.29 -3.49 8.26
CA GLU A 68 21.11 -2.06 8.00
C GLU A 68 20.04 -1.45 8.90
N LEU A 69 18.89 -2.11 9.06
CA LEU A 69 17.83 -1.61 9.93
C LEU A 69 18.31 -1.42 11.38
N LYS A 70 19.16 -2.35 11.86
CA LYS A 70 19.77 -2.28 13.21
C LYS A 70 20.68 -1.07 13.41
N MET A 71 21.20 -0.46 12.34
CA MET A 71 21.97 0.78 12.41
C MET A 71 21.10 2.02 12.71
N TYR A 72 19.78 1.88 12.59
CA TYR A 72 18.80 2.96 12.75
C TYR A 72 17.74 2.64 13.81
N PRO A 73 18.14 2.37 15.08
CA PRO A 73 17.21 1.96 16.11
C PRO A 73 16.16 3.06 16.37
N PRO A 74 14.90 2.69 16.66
CA PRO A 74 13.88 3.64 17.05
C PRO A 74 14.19 4.24 18.43
N ASP A 75 13.49 5.32 18.77
CA ASP A 75 13.47 5.84 20.13
C ASP A 75 12.89 4.78 21.10
N PRO A 76 13.65 4.34 22.13
CA PRO A 76 13.21 3.34 23.10
C PRO A 76 11.89 3.68 23.80
N VAL A 77 11.60 4.97 24.00
CA VAL A 77 10.35 5.43 24.65
C VAL A 77 9.13 5.08 23.79
N HIS A 78 9.27 5.22 22.48
CA HIS A 78 8.19 4.96 21.52
C HIS A 78 8.06 3.47 21.19
N ALA A 79 9.19 2.75 21.08
CA ALA A 79 9.19 1.33 20.75
C ALA A 79 8.47 0.45 21.79
N ARG A 80 8.42 0.87 23.06
CA ARG A 80 7.78 0.11 24.16
C ARG A 80 6.26 0.26 24.24
N ARG A 81 5.64 1.13 23.42
CA ARG A 81 4.21 1.49 23.52
C ARG A 81 3.24 0.50 22.87
N MET A 82 3.74 -0.55 22.23
CA MET A 82 2.90 -1.66 21.77
C MET A 82 2.37 -2.42 22.98
N PHE A 83 1.07 -2.65 23.02
CA PHE A 83 0.38 -3.32 24.12
C PHE A 83 -0.11 -4.71 23.68
N ASN A 84 -0.05 -5.67 24.61
CA ASN A 84 -0.48 -7.04 24.39
C ASN A 84 -2.01 -7.13 24.27
N ILE A 85 -2.50 -8.23 23.70
CA ILE A 85 -3.94 -8.48 23.45
C ILE A 85 -4.79 -8.45 24.73
N ASP A 86 -4.20 -8.78 25.89
CA ASP A 86 -4.85 -8.82 27.20
C ASP A 86 -4.81 -7.48 27.96
N GLU A 87 -4.07 -6.49 27.47
CA GLU A 87 -4.03 -5.16 28.08
C GLU A 87 -5.29 -4.37 27.73
N GLU A 88 -6.06 -3.96 28.74
CA GLU A 88 -7.32 -3.20 28.56
C GLU A 88 -7.12 -1.68 28.49
N GLN A 89 -5.93 -1.20 28.87
CA GLN A 89 -5.59 0.22 28.86
C GLN A 89 -4.32 0.45 28.05
N THR A 90 -4.28 1.56 27.32
CA THR A 90 -3.07 2.03 26.64
C THR A 90 -2.06 2.52 27.68
N HIS A 91 -0.82 2.77 27.24
CA HIS A 91 0.20 3.41 28.07
C HIS A 91 -0.24 4.76 28.68
N ASP A 92 -1.20 5.46 28.05
CA ASP A 92 -1.73 6.74 28.51
C ASP A 92 -2.96 6.59 29.42
N GLY A 93 -3.31 5.36 29.84
CA GLY A 93 -4.44 5.06 30.72
C GLY A 93 -5.81 5.10 30.04
N LEU A 94 -5.85 5.13 28.70
CA LEU A 94 -7.11 5.13 27.93
C LEU A 94 -7.57 3.70 27.63
N PRO A 95 -8.88 3.40 27.62
CA PRO A 95 -9.36 2.10 27.20
C PRO A 95 -8.88 1.71 25.80
N VAL A 96 -8.40 0.47 25.66
CA VAL A 96 -7.98 -0.06 24.36
C VAL A 96 -9.22 -0.38 23.52
N SER A 97 -9.47 0.46 22.51
CA SER A 97 -10.50 0.17 21.52
C SER A 97 -10.03 -0.88 20.50
N THR A 98 -10.98 -1.53 19.85
CA THR A 98 -10.77 -2.34 18.63
C THR A 98 -9.96 -1.58 17.57
N SER A 99 -10.24 -0.28 17.39
CA SER A 99 -9.47 0.56 16.48
C SER A 99 -8.01 0.75 16.92
N SER A 100 -7.76 0.76 18.23
CA SER A 100 -6.42 0.91 18.79
C SER A 100 -5.59 -0.34 18.52
N ARG A 101 -6.21 -1.53 18.54
CA ARG A 101 -5.56 -2.84 18.29
C ARG A 101 -4.93 -2.93 16.90
N CYS A 102 -5.66 -2.60 15.84
CA CYS A 102 -5.11 -2.62 14.49
C CYS A 102 -4.15 -1.45 14.26
N ARG A 103 -4.50 -0.25 14.74
CA ARG A 103 -3.69 0.97 14.51
C ARG A 103 -2.32 0.91 15.18
N GLN A 104 -2.18 0.25 16.32
CA GLN A 104 -0.88 0.12 16.97
C GLN A 104 0.12 -0.67 16.13
N ILE A 105 -0.32 -1.61 15.29
CA ILE A 105 0.56 -2.40 14.43
C ILE A 105 1.20 -1.49 13.39
N SER A 106 0.38 -0.71 12.67
CA SER A 106 0.87 0.34 11.79
C SER A 106 1.82 1.27 12.55
N LYS A 107 1.46 1.71 13.77
CA LYS A 107 2.27 2.66 14.54
C LYS A 107 3.63 2.08 14.94
N VAL A 108 3.70 0.84 15.40
CA VAL A 108 4.97 0.22 15.82
C VAL A 108 5.90 0.00 14.63
N ILE A 109 5.36 -0.37 13.47
CA ILE A 109 6.12 -0.47 12.22
C ILE A 109 6.65 0.92 11.83
N SER A 110 5.81 1.95 11.84
CA SER A 110 6.23 3.33 11.53
C SER A 110 7.27 3.89 12.51
N ILE A 111 7.24 3.48 13.78
CA ILE A 111 8.25 3.88 14.78
C ILE A 111 9.61 3.27 14.43
N HIS A 112 9.64 2.00 14.01
CA HIS A 112 10.87 1.32 13.58
C HIS A 112 11.35 1.76 12.20
N ALA A 113 10.43 2.19 11.32
CA ALA A 113 10.73 2.84 10.05
C ALA A 113 11.18 4.29 10.24
N THR A 114 12.30 4.48 10.95
CA THR A 114 12.80 5.82 11.29
C THR A 114 13.10 6.66 10.05
N GLY A 115 13.05 7.99 10.18
CA GLY A 115 13.41 8.89 9.08
C GLY A 115 14.83 8.66 8.54
N LYS A 116 15.76 8.18 9.38
CA LYS A 116 17.12 7.81 8.96
C LYS A 116 17.12 6.52 8.14
N ALA A 117 16.37 5.51 8.55
CA ALA A 117 16.23 4.25 7.81
C ALA A 117 15.56 4.48 6.44
N MET A 118 14.47 5.27 6.40
CA MET A 118 13.83 5.69 5.14
C MET A 118 14.81 6.45 4.24
N SER A 119 15.55 7.41 4.80
CA SER A 119 16.53 8.18 4.02
C SER A 119 17.66 7.31 3.48
N HIS A 120 18.10 6.29 4.23
CA HIS A 120 19.11 5.33 3.78
C HIS A 120 18.63 4.51 2.57
N GLN A 121 17.36 4.09 2.57
CA GLN A 121 16.71 3.40 1.44
C GLN A 121 16.24 4.37 0.33
N ASN A 122 16.62 5.65 0.41
CA ASN A 122 16.18 6.71 -0.50
C ASN A 122 14.64 6.82 -0.64
N LEU A 123 13.91 6.63 0.46
CA LEU A 123 12.45 6.70 0.50
C LEU A 123 11.96 8.06 1.03
N GLN A 124 10.76 8.45 0.63
CA GLN A 124 10.00 9.60 1.14
C GLN A 124 8.57 9.20 1.51
N VAL A 125 7.98 9.96 2.44
CA VAL A 125 6.56 9.80 2.78
C VAL A 125 5.72 10.49 1.71
N VAL A 126 4.68 9.82 1.24
CA VAL A 126 3.74 10.34 0.25
C VAL A 126 2.71 11.20 0.98
N VAL A 127 2.76 12.52 0.78
CA VAL A 127 1.86 13.48 1.44
C VAL A 127 1.30 14.49 0.43
N GLN A 128 0.09 14.99 0.71
CA GLN A 128 -0.46 16.13 -0.01
C GLN A 128 0.10 17.44 0.56
N PRO A 129 0.36 18.47 -0.27
CA PRO A 129 0.20 18.54 -1.72
C PRO A 129 1.47 18.15 -2.51
N ASP A 130 2.45 17.48 -1.89
CA ASP A 130 3.76 17.18 -2.51
C ASP A 130 3.67 16.20 -3.69
N THR A 131 2.62 15.37 -3.70
CA THR A 131 2.31 14.42 -4.77
C THR A 131 0.89 14.62 -5.31
N THR A 132 0.60 14.17 -6.52
CA THR A 132 -0.75 14.11 -7.12
C THR A 132 -1.40 12.72 -7.00
N PHE A 133 -0.69 11.74 -6.43
CA PHE A 133 -1.14 10.35 -6.32
C PHE A 133 -2.55 10.19 -5.74
N PHE A 134 -2.89 10.97 -4.70
CA PHE A 134 -4.16 10.82 -4.00
C PHE A 134 -5.38 11.35 -4.78
N LEU A 135 -5.18 12.17 -5.81
CA LEU A 135 -6.26 12.64 -6.70
C LEU A 135 -6.95 11.48 -7.43
N GLU A 136 -6.23 10.37 -7.66
CA GLU A 136 -6.77 9.18 -8.32
C GLU A 136 -6.90 7.98 -7.36
N ALA A 137 -6.05 7.90 -6.32
CA ALA A 137 -5.98 6.72 -5.47
C ALA A 137 -7.08 6.62 -4.39
N ASN A 138 -7.78 7.71 -4.03
CA ASN A 138 -8.91 7.75 -3.07
C ASN A 138 -8.99 6.59 -2.05
N LEU A 139 -7.96 6.51 -1.19
CA LEU A 139 -7.62 5.28 -0.48
C LEU A 139 -8.48 4.99 0.77
N ALA A 140 -9.35 5.88 1.23
CA ALA A 140 -10.15 5.63 2.46
C ALA A 140 -11.65 5.82 2.21
N ARG A 141 -12.45 4.78 2.43
CA ARG A 141 -13.91 4.83 2.29
C ARG A 141 -14.61 3.85 3.27
N PRO A 142 -15.85 4.14 3.69
CA PRO A 142 -16.71 3.10 4.23
C PRO A 142 -17.04 2.07 3.14
N TYR A 143 -17.32 0.85 3.53
CA TYR A 143 -17.81 -0.23 2.67
C TYR A 143 -18.77 -1.13 3.42
N GLY A 144 -19.65 -1.81 2.68
CA GLY A 144 -20.76 -2.55 3.25
C GLY A 144 -21.55 -1.70 4.22
N ARG A 145 -22.08 -2.32 5.28
CA ARG A 145 -22.88 -1.63 6.30
C ARG A 145 -22.06 -0.99 7.41
N THR A 146 -20.91 -1.58 7.73
CA THR A 146 -20.14 -1.26 8.95
C THR A 146 -18.63 -1.16 8.71
N GLY A 147 -18.16 -1.53 7.52
CA GLY A 147 -16.74 -1.57 7.18
C GLY A 147 -16.17 -0.17 7.00
N LEU A 148 -14.97 0.05 7.54
CA LEU A 148 -14.21 1.28 7.34
C LEU A 148 -12.72 0.97 7.48
N TRP A 149 -11.95 1.26 6.44
CA TRP A 149 -10.49 1.19 6.48
C TRP A 149 -9.87 2.57 6.27
N THR A 150 -8.62 2.70 6.70
CA THR A 150 -7.79 3.88 6.45
C THR A 150 -6.38 3.49 6.05
N ASN A 151 -5.71 4.34 5.28
CA ASN A 151 -4.30 4.17 4.93
C ASN A 151 -3.46 5.23 5.64
N PRO A 152 -2.94 4.95 6.85
CA PRO A 152 -2.31 5.96 7.69
C PRO A 152 -0.91 6.37 7.24
N LEU A 153 -0.27 5.58 6.38
CA LEU A 153 1.09 5.84 5.92
C LEU A 153 1.28 5.29 4.51
N ALA A 154 1.96 6.07 3.68
CA ALA A 154 2.39 5.72 2.34
C ALA A 154 3.83 6.19 2.17
N VAL A 155 4.69 5.35 1.59
CA VAL A 155 6.07 5.70 1.22
C VAL A 155 6.36 5.31 -0.22
N GLU A 156 7.24 6.07 -0.85
CA GLU A 156 7.70 5.85 -2.21
C GLU A 156 9.20 6.17 -2.32
N PRO A 157 9.89 5.67 -3.36
CA PRO A 157 11.25 6.07 -3.65
C PRO A 157 11.33 7.55 -4.00
N LYS A 158 12.34 8.25 -3.50
CA LYS A 158 12.66 9.60 -3.94
C LYS A 158 13.07 9.58 -5.41
N PRO A 159 12.72 10.60 -6.20
CA PRO A 159 13.19 10.71 -7.57
C PRO A 159 14.72 10.71 -7.62
N VAL A 160 15.31 9.90 -8.52
CA VAL A 160 16.76 9.87 -8.77
C VAL A 160 17.00 10.53 -10.12
N ASN A 161 17.84 11.58 -10.16
CA ASN A 161 18.08 12.36 -11.38
C ASN A 161 16.80 12.91 -12.06
N GLY A 162 15.73 13.12 -11.27
CA GLY A 162 14.42 13.57 -11.76
C GLY A 162 13.53 12.45 -12.31
N ASN A 163 13.98 11.20 -12.28
CA ASN A 163 13.17 10.04 -12.65
C ASN A 163 12.41 9.53 -11.42
N GLU A 164 11.08 9.52 -11.52
CA GLU A 164 10.19 8.99 -10.49
C GLU A 164 10.02 7.47 -10.67
N CYS A 165 9.83 6.75 -9.57
CA CYS A 165 9.54 5.31 -9.57
C CYS A 165 8.05 5.06 -9.32
N PRO A 166 7.41 4.12 -10.02
CA PRO A 166 5.97 3.83 -9.84
C PRO A 166 5.65 3.13 -8.52
N HIS A 167 6.68 2.61 -7.84
CA HIS A 167 6.59 1.86 -6.59
C HIS A 167 5.89 2.66 -5.50
N ILE A 168 5.04 1.98 -4.73
CA ILE A 168 4.46 2.55 -3.51
C ILE A 168 4.28 1.46 -2.46
N ALA A 169 4.62 1.77 -1.22
CA ALA A 169 4.35 0.93 -0.06
C ALA A 169 3.35 1.62 0.86
N LEU A 170 2.32 0.91 1.29
CA LEU A 170 1.19 1.44 2.02
C LEU A 170 0.97 0.66 3.32
N HIS A 171 0.51 1.34 4.35
CA HIS A 171 -0.21 0.71 5.45
C HIS A 171 -1.70 0.75 5.16
N LEU A 172 -2.42 -0.27 5.60
CA LEU A 172 -3.87 -0.32 5.74
C LEU A 172 -4.23 -0.72 7.15
N VAL A 173 -5.24 -0.07 7.70
CA VAL A 173 -5.83 -0.40 8.98
C VAL A 173 -7.31 -0.65 8.75
N ASP A 174 -7.76 -1.88 8.99
CA ASP A 174 -9.16 -2.28 8.94
C ASP A 174 -9.57 -2.94 10.27
N ARG A 175 -10.83 -2.77 10.65
CA ARG A 175 -11.42 -3.31 11.89
C ARG A 175 -12.18 -4.61 11.64
N THR A 176 -11.83 -5.31 10.57
CA THR A 176 -12.39 -6.61 10.23
C THR A 176 -11.42 -7.71 10.67
N GLU A 177 -11.95 -8.81 11.18
CA GLU A 177 -11.17 -10.00 11.52
C GLU A 177 -10.77 -10.72 10.23
N ALA A 178 -9.49 -10.69 9.88
CA ALA A 178 -9.00 -11.40 8.71
C ALA A 178 -8.89 -12.91 9.00
N ARG A 179 -8.98 -13.71 7.93
CA ARG A 179 -8.78 -15.16 7.99
C ARG A 179 -7.59 -15.55 7.11
N GLU A 180 -6.98 -16.67 7.44
CA GLU A 180 -6.03 -17.31 6.53
C GLU A 180 -6.73 -17.70 5.23
N ASN A 181 -5.98 -17.69 4.14
CA ASN A 181 -6.48 -18.11 2.82
C ASN A 181 -7.74 -17.38 2.34
N SER A 182 -7.86 -16.10 2.71
CA SER A 182 -8.92 -15.20 2.28
C SER A 182 -8.38 -13.78 2.07
N ILE A 183 -9.14 -12.93 1.39
CA ILE A 183 -8.82 -11.50 1.24
C ILE A 183 -10.02 -10.64 1.65
N LEU A 184 -9.74 -9.49 2.27
CA LEU A 184 -10.75 -8.50 2.62
C LEU A 184 -11.00 -7.55 1.44
N PHE A 185 -12.21 -7.04 1.35
CA PHE A 185 -12.55 -6.00 0.36
C PHE A 185 -11.60 -4.80 0.47
N SER A 186 -11.29 -4.34 1.68
CA SER A 186 -10.42 -3.20 1.92
C SER A 186 -8.99 -3.40 1.40
N GLU A 187 -8.46 -4.62 1.51
CA GLU A 187 -7.14 -5.00 1.02
C GLU A 187 -7.11 -4.99 -0.51
N PHE A 188 -8.05 -5.70 -1.14
CA PHE A 188 -8.16 -5.73 -2.61
C PHE A 188 -8.43 -4.34 -3.18
N SER A 189 -9.38 -3.60 -2.59
CA SER A 189 -9.72 -2.24 -3.01
C SER A 189 -8.49 -1.32 -2.93
N THR A 190 -7.70 -1.42 -1.85
CA THR A 190 -6.48 -0.62 -1.69
C THR A 190 -5.44 -0.92 -2.77
N LEU A 191 -5.22 -2.20 -3.08
CA LEU A 191 -4.28 -2.59 -4.14
C LEU A 191 -4.71 -2.01 -5.50
N VAL A 192 -5.96 -2.25 -5.90
CA VAL A 192 -6.51 -1.75 -7.17
C VAL A 192 -6.44 -0.23 -7.25
N LYS A 193 -6.88 0.46 -6.19
CA LYS A 193 -6.90 1.92 -6.13
C LYS A 193 -5.50 2.53 -6.15
N ALA A 194 -4.54 1.94 -5.45
CA ALA A 194 -3.16 2.41 -5.46
C ALA A 194 -2.53 2.26 -6.85
N MET A 195 -2.72 1.11 -7.49
CA MET A 195 -2.20 0.85 -8.84
C MET A 195 -2.83 1.79 -9.87
N ARG A 196 -4.16 1.94 -9.83
CA ARG A 196 -4.87 2.89 -10.68
C ARG A 196 -4.42 4.34 -10.41
N GLY A 197 -4.24 4.68 -9.15
CA GLY A 197 -3.71 5.96 -8.69
C GLY A 197 -2.37 6.31 -9.32
N ARG A 198 -1.45 5.34 -9.39
CA ARG A 198 -0.17 5.48 -10.10
C ARG A 198 -0.34 5.56 -11.61
N ALA A 199 -1.17 4.69 -12.18
CA ALA A 199 -1.37 4.61 -13.63
C ALA A 199 -1.94 5.90 -14.25
N TYR A 200 -2.75 6.62 -13.47
CA TYR A 200 -3.39 7.88 -13.86
C TYR A 200 -2.82 9.11 -13.16
N GLN A 201 -1.71 8.97 -12.41
CA GLN A 201 -1.12 10.07 -11.66
C GLN A 201 -0.75 11.25 -12.58
N PRO A 202 -1.38 12.43 -12.44
CA PRO A 202 -1.07 13.59 -13.26
C PRO A 202 0.31 14.15 -12.93
N ARG A 203 1.12 14.46 -13.94
CA ARG A 203 2.40 15.14 -13.76
C ARG A 203 2.20 16.64 -13.58
N ILE A 204 2.45 17.13 -12.37
CA ILE A 204 2.29 18.55 -11.99
C ILE A 204 3.51 19.01 -11.19
N ASP A 205 4.37 19.80 -11.84
CA ASP A 205 5.61 20.28 -11.24
C ASP A 205 5.38 21.42 -10.23
N SER A 206 4.28 22.17 -10.37
CA SER A 206 3.95 23.31 -9.51
C SER A 206 3.19 22.89 -8.25
N GLU A 207 3.79 23.09 -7.08
CA GLU A 207 3.15 22.86 -5.78
C GLU A 207 1.84 23.64 -5.63
N SER A 208 1.80 24.91 -6.05
CA SER A 208 0.59 25.74 -5.96
C SER A 208 -0.54 25.17 -6.84
N LYS A 209 -0.19 24.58 -7.99
CA LYS A 209 -1.17 23.91 -8.85
C LYS A 209 -1.64 22.60 -8.23
N ARG A 210 -0.76 21.80 -7.62
CA ARG A 210 -1.15 20.59 -6.89
C ARG A 210 -2.13 20.90 -5.76
N LYS A 211 -1.88 21.99 -5.02
CA LYS A 211 -2.78 22.47 -3.97
C LYS A 211 -4.15 22.85 -4.53
N GLU A 212 -4.21 23.61 -5.63
CA GLU A 212 -5.48 23.96 -6.29
C GLU A 212 -6.29 22.71 -6.69
N LEU A 213 -5.62 21.67 -7.21
CA LEU A 213 -6.29 20.43 -7.61
C LEU A 213 -6.92 19.70 -6.42
N TYR A 214 -6.21 19.62 -5.29
CA TYR A 214 -6.74 19.01 -4.08
C TYR A 214 -7.90 19.81 -3.49
N GLU A 215 -7.80 21.14 -3.44
CA GLU A 215 -8.90 22.00 -2.95
C GLU A 215 -10.19 21.79 -3.76
N ARG A 216 -10.07 21.55 -5.07
CA ARG A 216 -11.22 21.22 -5.94
C ARG A 216 -11.76 19.82 -5.74
N ASP A 217 -10.89 18.81 -5.65
CA ASP A 217 -11.30 17.43 -5.38
C ASP A 217 -12.04 17.35 -4.03
N GLU A 218 -11.53 18.04 -2.99
CA GLU A 218 -12.18 18.16 -1.68
C GLU A 218 -13.53 18.89 -1.75
N ALA A 219 -13.68 19.86 -2.66
CA ALA A 219 -14.95 20.52 -2.94
C ALA A 219 -15.94 19.66 -3.76
N GLY A 220 -15.53 18.47 -4.21
CA GLY A 220 -16.33 17.58 -5.06
C GLY A 220 -16.40 18.02 -6.52
N GLU A 221 -15.51 18.90 -6.95
CA GLU A 221 -15.37 19.29 -8.35
C GLU A 221 -14.50 18.27 -9.10
N ASP A 222 -14.78 18.07 -10.40
CA ASP A 222 -13.86 17.31 -11.24
C ASP A 222 -12.61 18.17 -11.51
N TYR A 223 -11.57 17.96 -10.71
CA TYR A 223 -10.28 18.66 -10.85
C TYR A 223 -9.69 18.51 -12.25
N ARG A 224 -10.16 17.52 -13.03
CA ARG A 224 -9.67 17.31 -14.37
C ARG A 224 -10.00 18.52 -15.26
N ASP A 225 -11.12 19.21 -15.09
CA ASP A 225 -11.52 20.31 -15.98
C ASP A 225 -10.51 21.47 -16.09
N ILE A 226 -9.57 21.59 -15.15
CA ILE A 226 -8.55 22.66 -15.11
C ILE A 226 -7.12 22.22 -15.47
N LEU A 227 -6.91 20.95 -15.80
CA LEU A 227 -5.59 20.48 -16.24
C LEU A 227 -5.42 20.74 -17.74
N PRO A 228 -4.21 21.14 -18.18
CA PRO A 228 -3.93 21.36 -19.59
C PRO A 228 -4.06 20.06 -20.39
N ARG A 229 -4.74 20.13 -21.55
CA ARG A 229 -4.88 18.99 -22.47
C ARG A 229 -3.77 19.01 -23.55
N PRO A 230 -3.18 17.86 -23.90
CA PRO A 230 -3.34 16.56 -23.26
C PRO A 230 -2.64 16.53 -21.89
N TRP A 231 -3.30 15.90 -20.92
CA TRP A 231 -2.78 15.64 -19.59
C TRP A 231 -1.53 14.76 -19.70
N LEU A 232 -0.44 15.20 -19.09
CA LEU A 232 0.76 14.38 -18.97
C LEU A 232 0.65 13.51 -17.71
N LEU A 233 0.94 12.23 -17.87
CA LEU A 233 1.03 11.29 -16.76
C LEU A 233 2.46 11.29 -16.22
N THR A 234 2.59 11.05 -14.92
CA THR A 234 3.91 10.81 -14.32
C THR A 234 4.57 9.56 -14.92
N PHE A 235 3.78 8.51 -15.16
CA PHE A 235 4.26 7.20 -15.63
C PHE A 235 3.57 6.80 -16.95
N PRO A 236 3.79 7.52 -18.07
CA PRO A 236 3.05 7.29 -19.31
C PRO A 236 3.30 5.89 -19.89
N ASP A 237 4.56 5.43 -19.80
CA ASP A 237 5.04 4.20 -20.43
C ASP A 237 5.15 3.00 -19.47
N GLU A 238 4.69 3.16 -18.23
CA GLU A 238 4.75 2.11 -17.21
C GLU A 238 3.61 1.10 -17.34
N GLU A 239 3.94 -0.18 -17.14
CA GLU A 239 3.03 -1.31 -17.32
C GLU A 239 2.86 -2.15 -16.06
N ILE A 240 3.70 -1.96 -15.03
CA ILE A 240 3.85 -2.88 -13.89
C ILE A 240 3.20 -2.32 -12.61
N PHE A 241 3.30 -1.02 -12.35
CA PHE A 241 2.74 -0.35 -11.16
C PHE A 241 2.84 -1.15 -9.83
N PRO A 242 4.04 -1.43 -9.31
CA PRO A 242 4.20 -2.23 -8.10
C PRO A 242 3.63 -1.56 -6.84
N VAL A 243 2.86 -2.32 -6.07
CA VAL A 243 2.31 -1.92 -4.77
C VAL A 243 2.69 -2.93 -3.71
N LEU A 244 3.22 -2.45 -2.58
CA LEU A 244 3.39 -3.20 -1.36
C LEU A 244 2.37 -2.72 -0.34
N LEU A 245 1.70 -3.63 0.36
CA LEU A 245 0.67 -3.29 1.35
C LEU A 245 0.89 -4.07 2.64
N ILE A 246 0.98 -3.33 3.75
CA ILE A 246 0.93 -3.86 5.10
C ILE A 246 -0.50 -3.73 5.62
N SER A 247 -1.23 -4.84 5.64
CA SER A 247 -2.61 -4.90 6.13
C SER A 247 -2.63 -5.18 7.63
N CYS A 248 -3.13 -4.24 8.43
CA CYS A 248 -3.29 -4.36 9.89
C CYS A 248 -4.77 -4.56 10.22
N VAL A 249 -5.10 -5.70 10.82
CA VAL A 249 -6.46 -6.24 10.92
C VAL A 249 -6.72 -6.82 12.31
N LEU A 250 -8.00 -7.08 12.61
CA LEU A 250 -8.36 -7.68 13.90
C LEU A 250 -8.00 -9.16 13.97
N PRO A 251 -7.89 -9.73 15.19
CA PRO A 251 -7.93 -9.04 16.50
C PRO A 251 -6.69 -8.19 16.82
N GLN A 252 -5.49 -8.63 16.43
CA GLN A 252 -4.24 -7.87 16.46
C GLN A 252 -3.25 -8.58 15.53
N HIS A 253 -3.58 -8.60 14.24
CA HIS A 253 -2.84 -9.32 13.21
C HIS A 253 -2.41 -8.40 12.08
N ALA A 254 -1.41 -8.84 11.32
CA ALA A 254 -1.10 -8.22 10.05
C ALA A 254 -0.64 -9.22 9.00
N ARG A 255 -0.75 -8.83 7.74
CA ARG A 255 -0.19 -9.58 6.60
C ARG A 255 0.33 -8.65 5.53
N ILE A 256 1.19 -9.20 4.68
CA ILE A 256 1.91 -8.49 3.64
C ILE A 256 1.27 -8.86 2.30
N PHE A 257 1.06 -7.86 1.46
CA PHE A 257 0.76 -8.05 0.06
C PHE A 257 1.81 -7.38 -0.81
N ALA A 258 2.19 -8.06 -1.89
CA ALA A 258 2.89 -7.46 -3.03
C ALA A 258 2.03 -7.68 -4.27
N ALA A 259 1.72 -6.59 -4.98
CA ALA A 259 0.91 -6.64 -6.18
C ALA A 259 1.56 -5.89 -7.33
N CYS A 260 1.32 -6.35 -8.55
CA CYS A 260 1.76 -5.68 -9.77
C CYS A 260 0.88 -6.09 -10.95
N MET A 261 0.93 -5.29 -12.00
CA MET A 261 0.44 -5.67 -13.31
C MET A 261 1.50 -6.50 -14.02
N TYR A 262 1.09 -7.63 -14.58
CA TYR A 262 1.96 -8.49 -15.36
C TYR A 262 1.15 -9.19 -16.44
N GLN A 263 1.58 -9.06 -17.70
CA GLN A 263 0.92 -9.67 -18.86
C GLN A 263 -0.61 -9.44 -18.89
N GLY A 264 -1.03 -8.21 -18.57
CA GLY A 264 -2.44 -7.83 -18.57
C GLY A 264 -3.26 -8.32 -17.37
N LYS A 265 -2.64 -8.88 -16.34
CA LYS A 265 -3.30 -9.32 -15.10
C LYS A 265 -2.76 -8.60 -13.88
N LEU A 266 -3.61 -8.40 -12.88
CA LEU A 266 -3.22 -8.04 -11.53
C LEU A 266 -2.76 -9.30 -10.80
N VAL A 267 -1.46 -9.41 -10.56
CA VAL A 267 -0.87 -10.48 -9.74
C VAL A 267 -0.79 -9.98 -8.31
N ILE A 268 -1.38 -10.72 -7.37
CA ILE A 268 -1.39 -10.43 -5.93
C ILE A 268 -0.73 -11.59 -5.20
N ARG A 269 0.33 -11.29 -4.45
CA ARG A 269 0.95 -12.22 -3.50
C ARG A 269 0.61 -11.81 -2.10
N GLN A 270 0.07 -12.75 -1.34
CA GLN A 270 -0.40 -12.54 0.01
C GLN A 270 0.35 -13.48 0.95
N SER A 271 0.88 -12.94 2.04
CA SER A 271 1.48 -13.75 3.10
C SER A 271 0.44 -14.48 3.95
N LYS A 272 0.88 -15.45 4.76
CA LYS A 272 0.13 -15.89 5.94
C LYS A 272 -0.23 -14.71 6.87
N LEU A 273 -1.17 -14.93 7.78
CA LEU A 273 -1.52 -13.98 8.82
C LEU A 273 -0.50 -14.04 9.97
N TYR A 274 0.13 -12.92 10.29
CA TYR A 274 1.09 -12.81 11.38
C TYR A 274 0.45 -12.24 12.63
N SER A 275 0.72 -12.87 13.77
CA SER A 275 0.26 -12.40 15.07
C SER A 275 1.11 -11.24 15.57
N PHE A 276 0.43 -10.16 15.94
CA PHE A 276 0.97 -9.04 16.72
C PHE A 276 0.39 -9.02 18.13
N GLU A 277 -0.35 -10.06 18.56
CA GLU A 277 -1.03 -10.09 19.87
C GLU A 277 -0.08 -9.92 21.06
N TRP A 278 1.15 -10.41 20.93
CA TRP A 278 2.16 -10.37 21.97
C TRP A 278 3.38 -9.60 21.48
N ARG A 279 3.76 -8.54 22.20
CA ARG A 279 4.83 -7.61 21.80
C ARG A 279 6.18 -8.32 21.56
N ASP A 280 6.51 -9.32 22.36
CA ASP A 280 7.77 -10.06 22.29
C ASP A 280 7.82 -11.08 21.13
N LYS A 281 6.66 -11.47 20.59
CA LYS A 281 6.53 -12.41 19.47
C LYS A 281 6.21 -11.72 18.15
N ALA A 282 5.79 -10.45 18.20
CA ALA A 282 5.38 -9.70 17.03
C ALA A 282 6.54 -9.56 16.03
N PRO A 283 6.34 -9.89 14.73
CA PRO A 283 7.40 -9.86 13.72
C PRO A 283 7.66 -8.43 13.20
N VAL A 284 7.84 -7.48 14.13
CA VAL A 284 8.01 -6.05 13.82
C VAL A 284 9.20 -5.83 12.88
N GLU A 285 10.30 -6.54 13.08
CA GLU A 285 11.49 -6.42 12.23
C GLU A 285 11.19 -6.81 10.77
N LEU A 286 10.53 -7.95 10.54
CA LEU A 286 10.15 -8.40 9.19
C LEU A 286 9.31 -7.35 8.48
N PHE A 287 8.23 -6.91 9.12
CA PHE A 287 7.30 -5.94 8.54
C PHE A 287 7.94 -4.58 8.28
N THR A 288 8.83 -4.13 9.18
CA THR A 288 9.56 -2.87 8.99
C THR A 288 10.53 -2.97 7.81
N ARG A 289 11.28 -4.06 7.70
CA ARG A 289 12.21 -4.28 6.58
C ARG A 289 11.49 -4.33 5.24
N VAL A 290 10.37 -5.05 5.18
CA VAL A 290 9.53 -5.14 3.99
C VAL A 290 8.92 -3.78 3.66
N PHE A 291 8.39 -3.03 4.63
CA PHE A 291 7.86 -1.69 4.38
C PHE A 291 8.91 -0.69 3.90
N LEU A 292 10.16 -0.84 4.34
CA LEU A 292 11.32 -0.06 3.89
C LEU A 292 11.97 -0.62 2.61
N SER A 293 11.24 -1.38 1.81
CA SER A 293 11.79 -1.91 0.57
C SER A 293 12.12 -0.80 -0.42
N LYS A 294 13.25 -0.95 -1.11
CA LYS A 294 13.59 -0.13 -2.29
C LYS A 294 13.13 -0.85 -3.57
N PRO A 295 13.03 -0.15 -4.71
CA PRO A 295 12.73 -0.77 -5.99
C PRO A 295 13.77 -1.83 -6.36
N GLU A 296 13.32 -2.98 -6.88
CA GLU A 296 14.18 -3.98 -7.50
C GLU A 296 14.02 -3.88 -9.03
N ASP A 297 15.10 -3.50 -9.72
CA ASP A 297 15.12 -3.47 -11.18
C ASP A 297 15.51 -4.84 -11.74
N ASN A 298 14.49 -5.65 -12.04
CA ASN A 298 14.69 -6.99 -12.58
C ASN A 298 14.83 -7.03 -14.11
N LYS A 299 14.83 -5.88 -14.81
CA LYS A 299 14.85 -5.89 -16.28
C LYS A 299 16.26 -5.93 -16.86
N GLY A 300 17.29 -5.38 -16.21
CA GLY A 300 18.60 -5.19 -16.87
C GLY A 300 18.53 -4.36 -18.18
N GLU A 301 17.34 -3.88 -18.53
CA GLU A 301 16.93 -3.17 -19.74
C GLU A 301 16.07 -2.00 -19.27
N THR A 302 16.70 -1.11 -18.55
CA THR A 302 16.50 0.35 -18.55
C THR A 302 17.42 0.85 -17.45
N GLY A 303 18.22 1.88 -17.72
CA GLY A 303 18.88 2.60 -16.65
C GLY A 303 17.83 3.37 -15.84
N LEU A 304 17.04 2.69 -15.01
CA LEU A 304 16.04 3.30 -14.13
C LEU A 304 16.59 3.39 -12.70
N CYS A 305 17.47 4.37 -12.53
CA CYS A 305 17.64 5.34 -11.43
C CYS A 305 19.00 6.03 -11.62
#